data_AF-A0A3N0VXB1-F1
#
_entry.id   AF-A0A3N0VXB1-F1
#
_cell.length_a   1.000
_cell.length_b   1.000
_cell.length_c   1.000
_cell.angle_alpha   90.00
_cell.angle_beta   90.00
_cell.angle_gamma   90.00
#
_symmetry.space_group_name_H-M   'P 1'
#
loop_
_entity.id
_entity.type
_entity.pdbx_description
1 polymer ?
#
loop_
_entity_poly.entity_id
_entity_poly.type
_entity_poly.pdbx_seq_one_letter_code
_entity_poly.pdbx_strand_id
1 'polypeptide(L)'
;MKRIFAIILLIPALSFAQKSIETLKLDLPKNTLEPKQVNFSTDAIFLDEKKCFNYIKKNDVVIDGVKVPNYFEIINLDNIVLFSGVIRKNESGNFESKIKFHPIDKLYKNSKIIGRNDLILNLSSNHVLNNDCSLNMENLRLFYEKSNENN
;
A
#
# COMPACT_ATOMS: atom_id res chain seq x y z
N MET A 1 35.94 -52.92 7.33
CA MET A 1 34.57 -52.42 7.04
C MET A 1 34.34 -51.12 7.79
N LYS A 2 34.41 -49.97 7.11
CA LYS A 2 34.06 -48.67 7.73
C LYS A 2 32.59 -48.38 7.44
N ARG A 3 31.75 -48.39 8.49
CA ARG A 3 30.36 -47.94 8.42
C ARG A 3 30.34 -46.41 8.41
N ILE A 4 29.85 -45.82 7.34
CA ILE A 4 29.59 -44.37 7.26
C ILE A 4 28.16 -44.16 7.77
N PHE A 5 28.03 -43.48 8.91
CA PHE A 5 26.75 -42.99 9.42
C PHE A 5 26.35 -41.75 8.62
N ALA A 6 25.29 -41.84 7.83
CA ALA A 6 24.67 -40.69 7.19
C ALA A 6 23.84 -39.92 8.23
N ILE A 7 24.33 -38.76 8.67
CA ILE A 7 23.57 -37.83 9.50
C ILE A 7 22.65 -37.05 8.56
N ILE A 8 21.36 -37.39 8.58
CA ILE A 8 20.31 -36.61 7.91
C ILE A 8 20.07 -35.37 8.77
N LEU A 9 20.63 -34.24 8.35
CA LEU A 9 20.29 -32.91 8.87
C LEU A 9 18.87 -32.57 8.42
N LEU A 10 17.89 -32.87 9.28
CA LEU A 10 16.56 -32.28 9.22
C LEU A 10 16.68 -30.78 9.48
N ILE A 11 16.74 -29.98 8.42
CA ILE A 11 16.60 -28.53 8.53
C ILE A 11 15.12 -28.27 8.83
N PRO A 12 14.76 -27.71 10.01
CA PRO A 12 13.39 -27.29 10.23
C PRO A 12 13.10 -26.14 9.27
N ALA A 13 12.21 -26.38 8.31
CA ALA A 13 11.63 -25.33 7.50
C ALA A 13 10.88 -24.39 8.44
N LEU A 14 11.50 -23.25 8.75
CA LEU A 14 10.81 -22.13 9.37
C LEU A 14 9.80 -21.61 8.35
N SER A 15 8.59 -22.14 8.38
CA SER A 15 7.45 -21.58 7.68
C SER A 15 7.15 -20.21 8.27
N PHE A 16 7.69 -19.16 7.66
CA PHE A 16 7.27 -17.80 7.93
C PHE A 16 5.79 -17.70 7.54
N ALA A 17 4.90 -17.67 8.52
CA ALA A 17 3.49 -17.37 8.29
C ALA A 17 3.40 -15.97 7.66
N GLN A 18 3.10 -15.91 6.36
CA GLN A 18 2.86 -14.66 5.66
C GLN A 18 1.55 -14.08 6.21
N LYS A 19 1.64 -13.10 7.12
CA LYS A 19 0.49 -12.39 7.65
C LYS A 19 -0.25 -11.73 6.49
N SER A 20 -1.43 -12.24 6.14
CA SER A 20 -2.30 -11.59 5.15
C SER A 20 -2.72 -10.23 5.70
N ILE A 21 -2.62 -9.20 4.85
CA ILE A 21 -3.11 -7.86 5.19
C ILE A 21 -4.63 -7.91 5.03
N GLU A 22 -5.36 -7.77 6.15
CA GLU A 22 -6.83 -7.60 6.09
C GLU A 22 -7.14 -6.15 5.71
N THR A 23 -7.91 -5.97 4.63
CA THR A 23 -8.35 -4.65 4.18
C THR A 23 -9.59 -4.19 4.94
N LEU A 24 -9.79 -2.87 4.97
CA LEU A 24 -10.98 -2.21 5.49
C LEU A 24 -12.19 -2.66 4.65
N LYS A 25 -13.21 -3.21 5.31
CA LYS A 25 -14.47 -3.62 4.70
C LYS A 25 -15.45 -2.46 4.79
N LEU A 26 -15.33 -1.49 3.89
CA LEU A 26 -16.24 -0.35 3.85
C LEU A 26 -17.45 -0.69 2.97
N ASP A 27 -18.63 -0.24 3.38
CA ASP A 27 -19.84 -0.36 2.57
C ASP A 27 -19.84 0.74 1.50
N LEU A 28 -19.08 0.52 0.42
CA LEU A 28 -19.00 1.39 -0.75
C LEU A 28 -19.71 0.76 -1.97
N PRO A 29 -20.21 1.59 -2.91
CA PRO A 29 -20.72 1.10 -4.19
C PRO A 29 -19.73 0.17 -4.88
N LYS A 30 -20.16 -1.07 -5.09
CA LYS A 30 -19.36 -2.08 -5.78
C LYS A 30 -19.47 -1.93 -7.29
N ASN A 31 -18.40 -2.30 -7.98
CA ASN A 31 -18.38 -2.41 -9.43
C ASN A 31 -17.76 -3.75 -9.85
N THR A 32 -17.87 -4.09 -11.13
CA THR A 32 -17.30 -5.32 -11.70
C THR A 32 -15.80 -5.21 -12.02
N LEU A 33 -15.16 -4.11 -11.62
CA LEU A 33 -13.79 -3.75 -11.98
C LEU A 33 -12.82 -3.88 -10.80
N GLU A 34 -13.19 -4.60 -9.74
CA GLU A 34 -12.27 -4.91 -8.64
C GLU A 34 -11.08 -5.73 -9.16
N PRO A 35 -9.83 -5.31 -8.88
CA PRO A 35 -8.65 -6.13 -9.14
C PRO A 35 -8.71 -7.46 -8.38
N LYS A 36 -8.54 -8.57 -9.08
CA LYS A 36 -8.43 -9.91 -8.46
C LYS A 36 -7.04 -10.11 -7.87
N GLN A 37 -6.02 -9.48 -8.45
CA GLN A 37 -4.64 -9.55 -8.00
C GLN A 37 -4.01 -8.17 -7.94
N VAL A 38 -3.23 -7.94 -6.90
CA VAL A 38 -2.42 -6.74 -6.73
C VAL A 38 -0.99 -7.15 -6.44
N ASN A 39 -0.08 -6.83 -7.35
CA ASN A 39 1.33 -7.16 -7.23
C ASN A 39 2.17 -5.89 -7.13
N PHE A 40 3.23 -5.95 -6.32
CA PHE A 40 4.12 -4.82 -6.06
C PHE A 40 5.52 -5.15 -6.53
N SER A 41 6.13 -4.26 -7.32
CA SER A 41 7.58 -4.25 -7.56
C SER A 41 8.25 -3.12 -6.78
N THR A 42 9.56 -2.97 -6.98
CA THR A 42 10.36 -1.90 -6.41
C THR A 42 9.91 -0.51 -6.89
N ASP A 43 9.40 -0.40 -8.11
CA ASP A 43 9.16 0.84 -8.86
C ASP A 43 7.78 0.91 -9.52
N ALA A 44 6.94 -0.11 -9.37
CA ALA A 44 5.63 -0.18 -10.00
C ALA A 44 4.62 -1.00 -9.18
N ILE A 45 3.35 -0.79 -9.51
CA ILE A 45 2.20 -1.52 -8.98
C ILE A 45 1.42 -2.09 -10.16
N PHE A 46 1.06 -3.36 -10.06
CA PHE A 46 0.35 -4.11 -11.07
C PHE A 46 -1.01 -4.53 -10.53
N LEU A 47 -2.07 -4.28 -11.30
CA LEU A 47 -3.42 -4.76 -11.04
C LEU A 47 -3.76 -5.78 -12.13
N ASP A 48 -4.13 -6.99 -11.75
CA ASP A 48 -4.40 -8.10 -12.69
C ASP A 48 -3.29 -8.24 -13.77
N GLU A 49 -2.03 -8.28 -13.30
CA GLU A 49 -0.81 -8.39 -14.12
C GLU A 49 -0.49 -7.19 -15.03
N LYS A 50 -1.39 -6.19 -15.10
CA LYS A 50 -1.19 -4.95 -15.85
C LYS A 50 -0.49 -3.91 -14.98
N LYS A 51 0.63 -3.34 -15.47
CA LYS A 51 1.27 -2.19 -14.83
C LYS A 51 0.29 -1.00 -14.84
N CYS A 52 -0.10 -0.52 -13.65
CA CYS A 52 -1.04 0.59 -13.52
C CYS A 52 -0.42 1.86 -12.95
N PHE A 53 0.58 1.72 -12.08
CA PHE A 53 1.20 2.86 -11.41
C PHE A 53 2.71 2.71 -11.37
N ASN A 54 3.40 3.84 -11.50
CA ASN A 54 4.79 3.97 -11.08
C ASN A 54 4.82 4.26 -9.58
N TYR A 55 5.89 3.82 -8.93
CA TYR A 55 6.13 4.05 -7.52
C TYR A 55 7.52 4.64 -7.31
N ILE A 56 7.57 5.71 -6.52
CA ILE A 56 8.82 6.34 -6.13
C ILE A 56 8.94 6.28 -4.62
N LYS A 57 10.12 5.88 -4.14
CA LYS A 57 10.51 6.01 -2.72
C LYS A 57 11.70 6.94 -2.61
N LYS A 58 11.63 7.91 -1.71
CA LYS A 58 12.72 8.84 -1.40
C LYS A 58 12.96 8.83 0.11
N ASN A 59 14.20 8.71 0.54
CA ASN A 59 14.54 8.67 1.96
C ASN A 59 14.90 10.05 2.54
N ASP A 60 15.12 11.04 1.69
CA ASP A 60 15.68 12.34 2.07
C ASP A 60 14.93 13.49 1.38
N VAL A 61 13.61 13.57 1.55
CA VAL A 61 12.80 14.67 1.01
C VAL A 61 12.70 15.78 2.03
N VAL A 62 12.86 17.04 1.60
CA VAL A 62 12.58 18.20 2.45
C VAL A 62 11.18 18.71 2.16
N ILE A 63 10.32 18.70 3.17
CA ILE A 63 8.96 19.23 3.11
C ILE A 63 8.85 20.27 4.21
N ASP A 64 8.47 21.50 3.86
CA ASP A 64 8.34 22.63 4.79
C ASP A 64 9.60 22.85 5.67
N GLY A 65 10.78 22.70 5.06
CA GLY A 65 12.08 22.86 5.75
C GLY A 65 12.48 21.67 6.65
N VAL A 66 11.65 20.63 6.76
CA VAL A 66 11.91 19.44 7.56
C VAL A 66 12.31 18.28 6.66
N LYS A 67 13.38 17.57 7.02
CA LYS A 67 13.78 16.33 6.35
C LYS A 67 12.86 15.19 6.75
N VAL A 68 12.24 14.56 5.76
CA VAL A 68 11.23 13.54 5.94
C VAL A 68 11.72 12.18 5.40
N PRO A 69 11.89 11.17 6.28
CA PRO A 69 12.31 9.85 5.86
C PRO A 69 11.15 9.03 5.27
N ASN A 70 11.48 8.07 4.40
CA ASN A 70 10.53 7.12 3.79
C ASN A 70 9.31 7.81 3.14
N TYR A 71 9.57 8.86 2.40
CA TYR A 71 8.58 9.48 1.54
C TYR A 71 8.30 8.58 0.33
N PHE A 72 7.05 8.55 -0.11
CA PHE A 72 6.65 7.82 -1.28
C PHE A 72 5.66 8.58 -2.18
N GLU A 73 5.65 8.22 -3.45
CA GLU A 73 4.68 8.67 -4.45
C GLU A 73 4.13 7.45 -5.21
N ILE A 74 2.82 7.48 -5.51
CA ILE A 74 2.14 6.59 -6.44
C ILE A 74 1.65 7.47 -7.59
N ILE A 75 2.11 7.16 -8.78
CA ILE A 75 1.99 8.00 -9.97
C ILE A 75 1.30 7.20 -11.06
N ASN A 76 0.33 7.78 -11.74
CA ASN A 76 -0.28 7.13 -12.91
C ASN A 76 0.71 7.04 -14.09
N LEU A 77 0.30 6.38 -15.16
CA LEU A 77 1.15 6.21 -16.35
C LEU A 77 1.37 7.53 -17.13
N ASP A 78 0.55 8.55 -16.87
CA ASP A 78 0.69 9.90 -17.43
C ASP A 78 1.59 10.82 -16.58
N ASN A 79 2.32 10.26 -15.60
CA ASN A 79 3.21 10.97 -14.68
C ASN A 79 2.50 11.96 -13.72
N ILE A 80 1.21 11.75 -13.46
CA ILE A 80 0.44 12.51 -12.46
C ILE A 80 0.53 11.79 -11.11
N VAL A 81 0.96 12.52 -10.08
CA VAL A 81 1.00 12.02 -8.70
C VAL A 81 -0.43 11.90 -8.16
N LEU A 82 -0.87 10.68 -7.84
CA LEU A 82 -2.20 10.43 -7.27
C LEU A 82 -2.15 10.41 -5.74
N PHE A 83 -1.12 9.76 -5.19
CA PHE A 83 -0.95 9.64 -3.76
C PHE A 83 0.50 9.88 -3.41
N SER A 84 0.75 10.67 -2.36
CA SER A 84 2.08 10.77 -1.79
C SER A 84 1.99 10.72 -0.29
N GLY A 85 2.97 10.13 0.37
CA GLY A 85 2.91 10.02 1.81
C GLY A 85 4.24 9.79 2.46
N VAL A 86 4.20 9.78 3.78
CA VAL A 86 5.35 9.60 4.64
C VAL A 86 5.03 8.47 5.59
N ILE A 87 5.95 7.53 5.73
CA ILE A 87 5.85 6.43 6.70
C ILE A 87 6.90 6.65 7.78
N ARG A 88 6.47 6.76 9.04
CA ARG A 88 7.38 6.97 10.16
C ARG A 88 6.90 6.23 11.40
N LYS A 89 7.79 6.06 12.38
CA LYS A 89 7.40 5.62 13.71
C LYS A 89 6.95 6.84 14.53
N ASN A 90 5.85 6.70 15.26
CA ASN A 90 5.45 7.67 16.28
C ASN A 90 6.29 7.53 17.56
N GLU A 91 6.02 8.36 18.56
CA GLU A 91 6.74 8.36 19.85
C GLU A 91 6.65 7.02 20.59
N SER A 92 5.54 6.29 20.40
CA SER A 92 5.35 4.94 20.96
C SER A 92 6.03 3.84 20.14
N GLY A 93 6.75 4.18 19.08
CA GLY A 93 7.45 3.22 18.21
C GLY A 93 6.57 2.52 17.16
N ASN A 94 5.28 2.85 17.10
CA ASN A 94 4.33 2.28 16.13
C ASN A 94 4.45 2.98 14.77
N PHE A 95 4.33 2.23 13.68
CA PHE A 95 4.29 2.83 12.35
C PHE A 95 2.99 3.62 12.15
N GLU A 96 3.12 4.83 11.62
CA GLU A 96 2.03 5.65 11.14
C GLU A 96 2.35 6.16 9.73
N SER A 97 1.29 6.43 8.96
CA SER A 97 1.42 7.10 7.69
C SER A 97 0.58 8.39 7.67
N LYS A 98 1.10 9.41 6.98
CA LYS A 98 0.34 10.59 6.59
C LYS A 98 0.39 10.68 5.07
N ILE A 99 -0.75 10.63 4.43
CA ILE A 99 -0.87 10.47 2.97
C ILE A 99 -1.69 11.63 2.42
N LYS A 100 -1.23 12.27 1.36
CA LYS A 100 -1.99 13.23 0.55
C LYS A 100 -2.69 12.48 -0.57
N PHE A 101 -4.01 12.60 -0.63
CA PHE A 101 -4.81 12.18 -1.77
C PHE A 101 -4.94 13.38 -2.70
N HIS A 102 -4.07 13.46 -3.71
CA HIS A 102 -4.01 14.60 -4.63
C HIS A 102 -5.31 14.81 -5.42
N PRO A 103 -5.99 13.77 -5.93
CA PRO A 103 -7.22 13.93 -6.72
C PRO A 103 -8.38 14.62 -5.99
N ILE A 104 -8.38 14.62 -4.65
CA ILE A 104 -9.42 15.27 -3.82
C ILE A 104 -8.84 16.33 -2.89
N ASP A 105 -7.55 16.65 -3.01
CA ASP A 105 -6.81 17.61 -2.19
C ASP A 105 -6.91 17.36 -0.66
N LYS A 106 -7.01 16.10 -0.20
CA LYS A 106 -7.17 15.78 1.24
C LYS A 106 -5.95 15.12 1.87
N LEU A 107 -5.71 15.44 3.14
CA LEU A 107 -4.76 14.70 3.98
C LEU A 107 -5.49 13.56 4.69
N TYR A 108 -4.97 12.36 4.47
CA TYR A 108 -5.48 11.09 4.97
C TYR A 108 -4.55 10.50 6.03
N LYS A 109 -5.15 9.98 7.09
CA LYS A 109 -4.49 9.17 8.13
C LYS A 109 -5.43 8.05 8.55
N ASN A 110 -4.90 6.85 8.68
CA ASN A 110 -5.59 5.72 9.29
C ASN A 110 -4.56 4.77 9.92
N SER A 111 -4.78 4.37 11.17
CA SER A 111 -3.91 3.52 11.96
C SER A 111 -3.68 2.13 11.38
N LYS A 112 -4.61 1.63 10.56
CA LYS A 112 -4.50 0.35 9.85
C LYS A 112 -3.81 0.46 8.49
N ILE A 113 -3.61 1.68 7.98
CA ILE A 113 -2.92 1.95 6.72
C ILE A 113 -1.55 2.56 7.05
N ILE A 114 -0.56 1.70 7.27
CA ILE A 114 0.77 2.12 7.73
C ILE A 114 1.79 2.22 6.59
N GLY A 115 1.42 1.84 5.36
CA GLY A 115 2.26 2.05 4.19
C GLY A 115 1.56 1.91 2.85
N ARG A 116 2.37 1.96 1.78
CA ARG A 116 1.91 1.90 0.39
C ARG A 116 1.07 0.66 0.10
N ASN A 117 1.58 -0.52 0.49
CA ASN A 117 0.90 -1.77 0.13
C ASN A 117 -0.48 -1.81 0.80
N ASP A 118 -0.57 -1.43 2.06
CA ASP A 118 -1.85 -1.31 2.77
C ASP A 118 -2.77 -0.32 2.04
N LEU A 119 -2.27 0.86 1.67
CA LEU A 119 -3.08 1.85 0.95
C LEU A 119 -3.66 1.26 -0.33
N ILE A 120 -2.81 0.70 -1.19
CA ILE A 120 -3.23 0.18 -2.50
C ILE A 120 -4.21 -0.99 -2.34
N LEU A 121 -3.93 -1.94 -1.45
CA LEU A 121 -4.83 -3.06 -1.20
C LEU A 121 -6.19 -2.59 -0.72
N ASN A 122 -6.21 -1.60 0.19
CA ASN A 122 -7.46 -1.02 0.70
C ASN A 122 -8.22 -0.24 -0.37
N LEU A 123 -7.53 0.54 -1.20
CA LEU A 123 -8.18 1.26 -2.30
C LEU A 123 -8.75 0.28 -3.35
N SER A 124 -8.02 -0.80 -3.68
CA SER A 124 -8.51 -1.82 -4.60
C SER A 124 -9.72 -2.58 -4.05
N SER A 125 -9.64 -3.08 -2.80
CA SER A 125 -10.73 -3.87 -2.19
C SER A 125 -12.00 -3.06 -1.91
N ASN A 126 -11.90 -1.73 -1.96
CA ASN A 126 -13.03 -0.82 -1.80
C ASN A 126 -13.42 -0.16 -3.13
N HIS A 127 -13.06 -0.78 -4.26
CA HIS A 127 -13.43 -0.34 -5.61
C HIS A 127 -13.07 1.14 -5.89
N VAL A 128 -11.99 1.63 -5.27
CA VAL A 128 -11.42 2.95 -5.55
C VAL A 128 -10.42 2.84 -6.70
N LEU A 129 -9.55 1.82 -6.66
CA LEU A 129 -8.67 1.46 -7.77
C LEU A 129 -9.26 0.27 -8.51
N ASN A 130 -9.48 0.44 -9.80
CA ASN A 130 -10.06 -0.57 -10.67
C ASN A 130 -8.98 -1.32 -11.46
N ASN A 131 -9.29 -2.53 -11.92
CA ASN A 131 -8.37 -3.40 -12.66
C ASN A 131 -7.98 -2.86 -14.05
N ASP A 132 -8.75 -1.93 -14.60
CA ASP A 132 -8.41 -1.20 -15.81
C ASP A 132 -7.39 -0.06 -15.58
N CYS A 133 -6.92 0.11 -14.34
CA CYS A 133 -6.07 1.18 -13.82
C CYS A 133 -6.79 2.52 -13.57
N SER A 134 -8.13 2.57 -13.69
CA SER A 134 -8.89 3.78 -13.41
C SER A 134 -9.05 4.01 -11.91
N LEU A 135 -9.26 5.28 -11.57
CA LEU A 135 -9.56 5.75 -10.21
C LEU A 135 -11.03 6.15 -10.14
N ASN A 136 -11.81 5.46 -9.31
CA ASN A 136 -13.20 5.83 -9.05
C ASN A 136 -13.24 7.01 -8.06
N MET A 137 -13.51 8.20 -8.58
CA MET A 137 -13.50 9.45 -7.80
C MET A 137 -14.62 9.53 -6.76
N GLU A 138 -15.76 8.86 -6.96
CA GLU A 138 -16.84 8.82 -5.97
C GLU A 138 -16.43 7.92 -4.80
N ASN A 139 -15.98 6.69 -5.10
CA ASN A 139 -15.49 5.78 -4.07
C ASN A 139 -14.26 6.33 -3.35
N LEU A 140 -13.38 7.09 -4.00
CA LEU A 140 -12.26 7.75 -3.32
C LEU A 140 -12.73 8.74 -2.24
N ARG A 141 -13.77 9.54 -2.53
CA ARG A 141 -14.34 10.47 -1.56
C ARG A 141 -15.00 9.73 -0.41
N LEU A 142 -15.82 8.72 -0.70
CA LEU A 142 -16.48 7.91 0.34
C LEU A 142 -15.47 7.11 1.18
N PHE A 143 -14.43 6.57 0.56
CA PHE A 143 -13.32 5.90 1.25
C PHE A 143 -12.68 6.87 2.24
N TYR A 144 -12.35 8.09 1.79
CA TYR A 144 -11.80 9.12 2.66
C TYR A 144 -12.74 9.43 3.83
N GLU A 145 -14.00 9.75 3.56
CA GLU A 145 -14.98 10.14 4.57
C GLU A 145 -15.21 9.04 5.62
N LYS A 146 -15.27 7.77 5.20
CA LYS A 146 -15.60 6.65 6.09
C LYS A 146 -14.40 6.08 6.85
N SER A 147 -13.18 6.31 6.38
CA SER A 147 -11.98 5.67 6.95
C SER A 147 -10.92 6.62 7.49
N ASN A 148 -10.97 7.91 7.17
CA ASN A 148 -9.99 8.87 7.67
C ASN A 148 -10.18 9.10 9.18
N GLU A 149 -9.10 8.96 9.95
CA GLU A 149 -9.06 9.14 11.40
C GLU A 149 -8.71 10.57 11.81
N ASN A 150 -8.56 11.51 10.87
CA ASN A 150 -8.37 12.94 11.19
C ASN A 150 -9.69 13.69 11.45
N ASN A 151 -10.79 12.98 11.78
CA ASN A 151 -12.08 13.59 12.13
C ASN A 151 -12.20 13.77 13.65
#